data_AF-A0A143HJF4-F1
#
_entry.id   AF-A0A143HJF4-F1
#
_cell.length_a   1.000
_cell.length_b   1.000
_cell.length_c   1.000
_cell.angle_alpha   90.00
_cell.angle_beta   90.00
_cell.angle_gamma   90.00
#
_symmetry.space_group_name_H-M   'P 1'
#
loop_
_entity.id
_entity.type
_entity.pdbx_description
1 polymer ?
#
loop_
_entity_poly.entity_id
_entity_poly.type
_entity_poly.pdbx_seq_one_letter_code
_entity_poly.pdbx_strand_id
1 'polypeptide(L)'
;MKTQRGATLIEVLVSVLVLAVGLLGLAATQMMSLKNGSGAHHRYMAALAAQEIVERMRANPSGVQQGDYDGTVSGTSTSSNDCSSSCSVNELAARDLYEWDQVLKSNLPSAKGTISRNGDVVTVTIDWKEQHTGEDYGTSASALEDASFEMIVEL
;
A
#
# COMPACT_ATOMS: atom_id res chain seq x y z
N MET A 1 -11.73 67.79 -9.30
CA MET A 1 -10.46 67.28 -8.71
C MET A 1 -10.78 66.03 -7.90
N LYS A 2 -10.27 64.85 -8.30
CA LYS A 2 -10.50 63.60 -7.55
C LYS A 2 -9.47 63.51 -6.42
N THR A 3 -9.95 63.47 -5.17
CA THR A 3 -9.13 63.26 -3.98
C THR A 3 -8.66 61.81 -3.90
N GLN A 4 -7.36 61.58 -3.95
CA GLN A 4 -6.76 60.28 -3.66
C GLN A 4 -6.93 60.02 -2.16
N ARG A 5 -7.82 59.09 -1.78
CA ARG A 5 -7.97 58.66 -0.38
C ARG A 5 -6.85 57.67 -0.09
N GLY A 6 -5.81 58.14 0.58
CA GLY A 6 -4.71 57.29 1.03
C GLY A 6 -5.20 56.29 2.07
N ALA A 7 -5.38 55.05 1.66
CA ALA A 7 -5.45 53.88 2.53
C ALA A 7 -4.17 53.06 2.31
N THR A 8 -3.01 53.60 2.71
CA THR A 8 -1.72 53.11 2.19
C THR A 8 -0.95 52.16 3.10
N LEU A 9 -1.46 51.84 4.31
CA LEU A 9 -0.72 50.98 5.25
C LEU A 9 -1.61 49.96 5.97
N ILE A 10 -2.74 50.39 6.54
CA ILE A 10 -3.67 49.47 7.22
C ILE A 10 -4.31 48.48 6.23
N GLU A 11 -4.66 48.94 5.03
CA GLU A 11 -5.28 48.08 4.00
C GLU A 11 -4.29 47.01 3.48
N VAL A 12 -3.01 47.37 3.34
CA VAL A 12 -1.94 46.42 2.99
C VAL A 12 -1.69 45.44 4.14
N LEU A 13 -1.67 45.90 5.39
CA LEU A 13 -1.53 45.03 6.57
C LEU A 13 -2.67 44.01 6.68
N VAL A 14 -3.92 44.44 6.48
CA VAL A 14 -5.08 43.55 6.48
C VAL A 14 -5.01 42.57 5.31
N SER A 15 -4.60 43.02 4.12
CA SER A 15 -4.43 42.15 2.95
C SER A 15 -3.37 41.07 3.18
N VAL A 16 -2.21 41.43 3.76
CA VAL A 16 -1.15 40.49 4.12
C VAL A 16 -1.61 39.53 5.22
N LEU A 17 -2.38 40.01 6.21
CA LEU A 17 -2.94 39.15 7.25
C LEU A 17 -3.90 38.10 6.67
N VAL A 18 -4.85 38.53 5.83
CA VAL A 18 -5.80 37.62 5.17
C VAL A 18 -5.06 36.62 4.28
N LEU A 19 -4.06 37.06 3.53
CA LEU A 19 -3.20 36.20 2.71
C LEU A 19 -2.44 35.18 3.57
N ALA A 20 -1.86 35.61 4.69
CA ALA A 20 -1.14 34.73 5.60
C ALA A 20 -2.05 33.64 6.18
N VAL A 21 -3.25 34.01 6.63
CA VAL A 21 -4.26 33.04 7.12
C VAL A 21 -4.69 32.08 6.01
N GLY A 22 -4.90 32.59 4.79
CA GLY A 22 -5.25 31.78 3.62
C GLY A 22 -4.17 30.75 3.27
N LEU A 23 -2.89 31.15 3.30
CA LEU A 23 -1.76 30.25 3.03
C LEU A 23 -1.60 29.17 4.11
N LEU A 24 -1.86 29.48 5.38
CA LEU A 24 -1.87 28.49 6.46
C LEU A 24 -2.98 27.46 6.26
N GLY A 25 -4.18 27.90 5.84
CA GLY A 25 -5.27 27.00 5.48
C GLY A 25 -4.91 26.06 4.32
N LEU A 26 -4.29 26.60 3.26
CA LEU A 26 -3.82 25.81 2.12
C LEU A 26 -2.74 24.79 2.53
N ALA A 27 -1.80 25.17 3.38
CA ALA A 27 -0.76 24.25 3.88
C ALA A 27 -1.37 23.10 4.68
N ALA A 28 -2.35 23.39 5.56
CA ALA A 28 -3.06 22.36 6.32
C ALA A 28 -3.79 21.36 5.40
N THR A 29 -4.48 21.85 4.36
CA THR A 29 -5.14 20.97 3.39
C THR A 29 -4.15 20.09 2.61
N GLN A 30 -2.99 20.63 2.23
CA GLN A 30 -1.97 19.84 1.52
C GLN A 30 -1.40 18.71 2.40
N MET A 31 -1.14 18.99 3.69
CA MET A 31 -0.70 17.96 4.63
C MET A 31 -1.75 16.86 4.81
N MET A 32 -3.03 17.23 4.92
CA MET A 32 -4.12 16.26 5.02
C MET A 32 -4.21 15.36 3.77
N SER A 33 -4.06 15.95 2.58
CA SER A 33 -4.05 15.19 1.31
C SER A 33 -2.89 14.21 1.22
N LEU A 34 -1.68 14.61 1.63
CA LEU A 34 -0.52 13.72 1.68
C LEU A 34 -0.73 12.56 2.65
N LYS A 35 -1.30 12.85 3.83
CA LYS A 35 -1.61 11.85 4.85
C LYS A 35 -2.64 10.82 4.37
N ASN A 36 -3.74 11.28 3.75
CA ASN A 36 -4.76 10.38 3.20
C ASN A 36 -4.26 9.60 1.97
N GLY A 37 -3.31 10.15 1.23
CA GLY A 37 -2.72 9.51 0.05
C GLY A 37 -1.93 8.23 0.37
N SER A 38 -1.25 8.16 1.51
CA SER A 38 -0.43 6.99 1.88
C SER A 38 -1.28 5.72 2.06
N GLY A 39 -2.43 5.82 2.71
CA GLY A 39 -3.33 4.66 2.92
C GLY A 39 -3.96 4.15 1.63
N ALA A 40 -4.41 5.08 0.77
CA ALA A 40 -4.92 4.73 -0.55
C ALA A 40 -3.83 4.06 -1.42
N HIS A 41 -2.59 4.53 -1.32
CA HIS A 41 -1.45 3.93 -2.02
C HIS A 41 -1.16 2.51 -1.54
N HIS A 42 -1.13 2.24 -0.24
CA HIS A 42 -0.92 0.87 0.27
C HIS A 42 -2.02 -0.09 -0.20
N ARG A 43 -3.30 0.31 -0.11
CA ARG A 43 -4.41 -0.52 -0.61
C ARG A 43 -4.31 -0.80 -2.11
N TYR A 44 -3.90 0.19 -2.89
CA TYR A 44 -3.64 0.02 -4.32
C TYR A 44 -2.49 -0.98 -4.57
N MET A 45 -1.39 -0.86 -3.84
CA MET A 45 -0.24 -1.78 -3.97
C MET A 45 -0.59 -3.20 -3.54
N ALA A 46 -1.40 -3.39 -2.48
CA ALA A 46 -1.88 -4.70 -2.07
C ALA A 46 -2.77 -5.35 -3.15
N ALA A 47 -3.71 -4.59 -3.73
CA ALA A 47 -4.55 -5.08 -4.81
C ALA A 47 -3.73 -5.51 -6.04
N LEU A 48 -2.76 -4.68 -6.45
CA LEU A 48 -1.87 -4.97 -7.57
C LEU A 48 -1.03 -6.22 -7.31
N ALA A 49 -0.45 -6.36 -6.11
CA ALA A 49 0.35 -7.51 -5.73
C ALA A 49 -0.48 -8.81 -5.67
N ALA A 50 -1.74 -8.74 -5.23
CA ALA A 50 -2.65 -9.88 -5.26
C ALA A 50 -2.99 -10.32 -6.70
N GLN A 51 -3.24 -9.35 -7.60
CA GLN A 51 -3.47 -9.66 -9.01
C GLN A 51 -2.24 -10.30 -9.67
N GLU A 52 -1.04 -9.78 -9.40
CA GLU A 52 0.20 -10.30 -9.95
C GLU A 52 0.43 -11.77 -9.57
N ILE A 53 0.28 -12.12 -8.28
CA ILE A 53 0.49 -13.51 -7.85
C ILE A 53 -0.58 -14.45 -8.42
N VAL A 54 -1.82 -13.99 -8.56
CA VAL A 54 -2.88 -14.75 -9.21
C VAL A 54 -2.57 -15.01 -10.69
N GLU A 55 -2.06 -14.02 -11.42
CA GLU A 55 -1.67 -14.20 -12.82
C GLU A 55 -0.49 -15.18 -12.97
N ARG A 56 0.47 -15.14 -12.05
CA ARG A 56 1.58 -16.12 -11.99
C ARG A 56 1.06 -17.53 -11.71
N MET A 57 0.14 -17.68 -10.76
CA MET A 57 -0.53 -18.96 -10.48
C MET A 57 -1.31 -19.49 -11.70
N ARG A 58 -1.99 -18.61 -12.46
CA ARG A 58 -2.65 -18.99 -13.73
C ARG A 58 -1.67 -19.49 -14.79
N ALA A 59 -0.45 -18.96 -14.81
CA ALA A 59 0.61 -19.43 -15.71
C ALA A 59 1.22 -20.77 -15.27
N ASN A 60 1.07 -21.15 -14.00
CA ASN A 60 1.58 -22.40 -13.43
C ASN A 60 0.47 -23.23 -12.74
N PRO A 61 -0.56 -23.69 -13.47
CA PRO A 61 -1.70 -24.39 -12.88
C PRO A 61 -1.30 -25.70 -12.20
N SER A 62 -0.27 -26.39 -12.71
CA SER A 62 0.27 -27.60 -12.07
C SER A 62 0.83 -27.32 -10.68
N GLY A 63 1.44 -26.14 -10.47
CA GLY A 63 1.96 -25.75 -9.15
C GLY A 63 0.82 -25.44 -8.17
N VAL A 64 -0.25 -24.82 -8.66
CA VAL A 64 -1.48 -24.59 -7.87
C VAL A 64 -2.10 -25.91 -7.43
N GLN A 65 -2.23 -26.88 -8.34
CA GLN A 65 -2.80 -28.20 -8.03
C GLN A 65 -1.96 -28.99 -7.02
N GLN A 66 -0.63 -28.85 -7.08
CA GLN A 66 0.31 -29.48 -6.14
C GLN A 66 0.36 -28.76 -4.78
N GLY A 67 -0.21 -27.55 -4.67
CA GLY A 67 -0.16 -26.73 -3.46
C GLY A 67 1.18 -26.01 -3.26
N ASP A 68 1.99 -25.87 -4.31
CA ASP A 68 3.32 -25.26 -4.22
C ASP A 68 3.26 -23.75 -3.90
N TYR A 69 2.09 -23.12 -4.08
CA TYR A 69 1.82 -21.73 -3.73
C TYR A 69 1.19 -21.56 -2.33
N ASP A 70 0.72 -22.64 -1.70
CA ASP A 70 -0.02 -22.58 -0.44
C ASP A 70 0.93 -22.22 0.72
N GLY A 71 0.58 -21.21 1.52
CA GLY A 71 1.39 -20.80 2.66
C GLY A 71 1.41 -19.29 2.92
N THR A 72 2.37 -18.85 3.73
CA THR A 72 2.53 -17.46 4.12
C THR A 72 3.94 -16.97 3.85
N VAL A 73 4.07 -15.78 3.27
CA VAL A 73 5.31 -15.02 3.10
C VAL A 73 5.30 -13.79 4.01
N SER A 74 6.48 -13.37 4.50
CA SER A 74 6.60 -12.30 5.50
C SER A 74 7.91 -11.50 5.42
N GLY A 75 8.40 -11.24 4.21
CA GLY A 75 9.60 -10.44 3.91
C GLY A 75 10.93 -11.14 4.14
N THR A 76 10.91 -12.46 4.36
CA THR A 76 12.06 -13.31 4.70
C THR A 76 12.29 -14.44 3.70
N SER A 77 11.49 -14.50 2.63
CA SER A 77 11.61 -15.57 1.65
C SER A 77 12.94 -15.46 0.93
N THR A 78 13.55 -16.60 0.65
CA THR A 78 14.76 -16.73 -0.16
C THR A 78 14.47 -17.68 -1.31
N SER A 79 14.91 -17.32 -2.52
CA SER A 79 14.91 -18.23 -3.66
C SER A 79 16.34 -18.51 -4.08
N SER A 80 16.67 -19.79 -4.28
CA SER A 80 17.98 -20.22 -4.76
C SER A 80 18.05 -20.40 -6.28
N ASN A 81 16.91 -20.37 -6.99
CA ASN A 81 16.83 -20.62 -8.42
C ASN A 81 16.22 -19.37 -9.12
N ASP A 82 16.92 -18.83 -10.11
CA ASP A 82 16.49 -17.68 -10.90
C ASP A 82 15.76 -18.07 -12.20
N CYS A 83 15.52 -19.38 -12.39
CA CYS A 83 14.88 -19.94 -13.57
C CYS A 83 15.58 -19.58 -14.90
N SER A 84 16.88 -19.27 -14.89
CA SER A 84 17.64 -18.84 -16.06
C SER A 84 17.97 -19.95 -17.08
N SER A 85 17.90 -21.22 -16.67
CA SER A 85 18.22 -22.38 -17.54
C SER A 85 17.03 -23.32 -17.73
N SER A 86 16.34 -23.67 -16.64
CA SER A 86 15.04 -24.36 -16.61
C SER A 86 14.54 -24.38 -15.17
N CYS A 87 13.22 -24.26 -14.96
CA CYS A 87 12.61 -24.46 -13.65
C CYS A 87 11.60 -25.60 -13.71
N SER A 88 11.60 -26.46 -12.70
CA SER A 88 10.46 -27.32 -12.43
C SER A 88 9.25 -26.49 -11.97
N VAL A 89 8.09 -27.13 -11.95
CA VAL A 89 6.83 -26.50 -11.51
C VAL A 89 6.94 -25.93 -10.08
N ASN A 90 7.57 -26.65 -9.16
CA ASN A 90 7.74 -26.20 -7.78
C ASN A 90 8.83 -25.12 -7.63
N GLU A 91 9.88 -25.16 -8.45
CA GLU A 91 10.91 -24.11 -8.46
C GLU A 91 10.37 -22.78 -8.98
N LEU A 92 9.49 -22.84 -10.00
CA LEU A 92 8.79 -21.67 -10.52
C LEU A 92 7.87 -21.07 -9.45
N ALA A 93 7.09 -21.89 -8.74
CA ALA A 93 6.25 -21.41 -7.64
C ALA A 93 7.06 -20.78 -6.50
N ALA A 94 8.17 -21.40 -6.08
CA ALA A 94 9.07 -20.85 -5.08
C ALA A 94 9.69 -19.51 -5.52
N ARG A 95 10.00 -19.37 -6.83
CA ARG A 95 10.49 -18.12 -7.40
C ARG A 95 9.41 -17.03 -7.41
N ASP A 96 8.19 -17.36 -7.81
CA ASP A 96 7.05 -16.44 -7.81
C ASP A 96 6.74 -15.93 -6.40
N LEU A 97 6.69 -16.82 -5.41
CA LEU A 97 6.48 -16.44 -4.01
C LEU A 97 7.60 -15.54 -3.48
N TYR A 98 8.85 -15.80 -3.88
CA TYR A 98 9.98 -14.96 -3.51
C TYR A 98 9.86 -13.54 -4.10
N GLU A 99 9.54 -13.43 -5.39
CA GLU A 99 9.36 -12.13 -6.06
C GLU A 99 8.18 -11.36 -5.46
N TRP A 100 7.05 -12.05 -5.25
CA TRP A 100 5.89 -11.49 -4.57
C TRP A 100 6.23 -11.00 -3.15
N ASP A 101 6.98 -11.77 -2.38
CA ASP A 101 7.44 -11.38 -1.05
C ASP A 101 8.32 -10.12 -1.09
N GLN A 102 9.18 -9.96 -2.10
CA GLN A 102 9.98 -8.74 -2.27
C GLN A 102 9.10 -7.53 -2.62
N VAL A 103 8.06 -7.71 -3.43
CA VAL A 103 7.09 -6.65 -3.75
C VAL A 103 6.34 -6.23 -2.49
N LEU A 104 5.84 -7.16 -1.70
CA LEU A 104 5.15 -6.87 -0.44
C LEU A 104 6.07 -6.14 0.54
N LYS A 105 7.27 -6.66 0.76
CA LYS A 105 8.28 -6.06 1.66
C LYS A 105 8.67 -4.64 1.30
N SER A 106 8.76 -4.33 0.00
CA SER A 106 9.25 -3.04 -0.48
C SER A 106 8.16 -1.96 -0.51
N ASN A 107 6.89 -2.35 -0.62
CA ASN A 107 5.79 -1.41 -0.84
C ASN A 107 4.81 -1.33 0.33
N LEU A 108 4.81 -2.32 1.23
CA LEU A 108 3.87 -2.39 2.33
C LEU A 108 4.61 -2.57 3.67
N PRO A 109 4.26 -1.77 4.70
CA PRO A 109 4.90 -1.85 6.01
C PRO A 109 4.52 -3.13 6.75
N SER A 110 5.53 -3.92 7.13
CA SER A 110 5.37 -5.17 7.89
C SER A 110 4.38 -6.16 7.24
N ALA A 111 4.40 -6.23 5.92
CA ALA A 111 3.44 -6.98 5.15
C ALA A 111 3.59 -8.50 5.31
N LYS A 112 2.45 -9.19 5.23
CA LYS A 112 2.36 -10.65 5.17
C LYS A 112 1.38 -11.01 4.07
N GLY A 113 1.79 -11.94 3.22
CA GLY A 113 0.94 -12.50 2.17
C GLY A 113 0.61 -13.94 2.49
N THR A 114 -0.66 -14.32 2.50
CA THR A 114 -1.12 -15.69 2.73
C THR A 114 -1.92 -16.16 1.52
N ILE A 115 -1.60 -17.34 1.03
CA ILE A 115 -2.34 -18.03 -0.03
C ILE A 115 -2.91 -19.31 0.58
N SER A 116 -4.22 -19.46 0.46
CA SER A 116 -4.94 -20.64 0.91
C SER A 116 -5.89 -21.13 -0.17
N ARG A 117 -6.12 -22.43 -0.21
CA ARG A 117 -6.91 -23.07 -1.27
C ARG A 117 -7.98 -23.98 -0.69
N ASN A 118 -9.14 -23.96 -1.33
CA ASN A 118 -10.28 -24.84 -1.06
C ASN A 118 -10.80 -25.40 -2.39
N GLY A 119 -10.29 -26.56 -2.79
CA GLY A 119 -10.54 -27.13 -4.12
C GLY A 119 -9.86 -26.29 -5.20
N ASP A 120 -10.66 -25.76 -6.13
CA ASP A 120 -10.24 -24.88 -7.23
C ASP A 120 -10.32 -23.39 -6.83
N VAL A 121 -10.84 -23.08 -5.64
CA VAL A 121 -10.92 -21.71 -5.12
C VAL A 121 -9.64 -21.38 -4.37
N VAL A 122 -8.93 -20.35 -4.82
CA VAL A 122 -7.74 -19.79 -4.18
C VAL A 122 -8.07 -18.44 -3.56
N THR A 123 -7.70 -18.28 -2.30
CA THR A 123 -7.85 -17.04 -1.52
C THR A 123 -6.46 -16.48 -1.22
N VAL A 124 -6.22 -15.26 -1.69
CA VAL A 124 -5.00 -14.48 -1.45
C VAL A 124 -5.34 -13.37 -0.46
N THR A 125 -4.67 -13.39 0.70
CA THR A 125 -4.82 -12.38 1.76
C THR A 125 -3.50 -11.64 1.93
N ILE A 126 -3.54 -10.31 1.94
CA ILE A 126 -2.38 -9.46 2.20
C ILE A 126 -2.69 -8.58 3.40
N ASP A 127 -1.92 -8.75 4.47
CA ASP A 127 -2.03 -7.98 5.71
C ASP A 127 -0.84 -7.03 5.85
N TRP A 128 -1.06 -5.81 6.31
CA TRP A 128 0.01 -4.85 6.61
C TRP A 128 -0.36 -3.94 7.78
N LYS A 129 0.64 -3.25 8.33
CA LYS A 129 0.46 -2.33 9.47
C LYS A 129 0.33 -0.89 8.99
N GLU A 130 -0.85 -0.30 9.07
CA GLU A 130 -1.08 1.09 8.67
C GLU A 130 -0.92 2.05 9.86
N GLN A 131 -0.27 3.19 9.63
CA GLN A 131 -0.16 4.26 10.63
C GLN A 131 -1.38 5.18 10.49
N HIS A 132 -2.43 4.96 11.27
CA HIS A 132 -3.51 5.94 11.39
C HIS A 132 -3.09 7.04 12.38
N THR A 133 -2.95 8.27 11.91
CA THR A 133 -2.60 9.42 12.77
C THR A 133 -3.80 10.33 13.04
N GLY A 134 -5.04 9.84 12.87
CA GLY A 134 -6.26 10.59 13.12
C GLY A 134 -6.82 10.33 14.52
N GLU A 135 -6.81 11.37 15.37
CA GLU A 135 -7.62 11.51 16.59
C GLU A 135 -7.44 10.46 17.69
N ASP A 136 -6.30 10.51 18.39
CA ASP A 136 -6.30 10.18 19.81
C ASP A 136 -5.69 11.33 20.61
N TYR A 137 -6.55 12.26 21.05
CA TYR A 137 -6.22 13.30 22.02
C TYR A 137 -6.06 12.68 23.42
N GLY A 138 -5.16 11.72 23.61
CA GLY A 138 -5.06 11.06 24.92
C GLY A 138 -4.02 9.98 25.13
N THR A 139 -3.53 9.30 24.10
CA THR A 139 -2.57 8.20 24.32
C THR A 139 -1.44 8.22 23.29
N SER A 140 -0.22 8.38 23.79
CA SER A 140 1.04 8.54 23.04
C SER A 140 1.54 7.24 22.38
N ALA A 141 0.65 6.45 21.81
CA ALA A 141 1.00 5.31 20.99
C ALA A 141 0.32 5.50 19.64
N SER A 142 1.11 5.74 18.60
CA SER A 142 0.70 5.53 17.21
C SER A 142 0.22 4.08 17.08
N ALA A 143 -1.07 3.86 17.28
CA ALA A 143 -1.66 2.54 17.16
C ALA A 143 -1.55 2.13 15.69
N LEU A 144 -0.65 1.19 15.43
CA LEU A 144 -0.59 0.52 14.14
C LEU A 144 -1.86 -0.31 13.99
N GLU A 145 -2.74 0.10 13.08
CA GLU A 145 -3.93 -0.67 12.76
C GLU A 145 -3.57 -1.79 11.78
N ASP A 146 -4.21 -2.94 11.97
CA ASP A 146 -4.15 -4.04 11.01
C ASP A 146 -5.04 -3.71 9.82
N ALA A 147 -4.44 -3.58 8.65
CA ALA A 147 -5.15 -3.45 7.38
C ALA A 147 -4.97 -4.74 6.60
N SER A 148 -6.03 -5.15 5.89
CA SER A 148 -6.07 -6.40 5.14
C SER A 148 -6.73 -6.19 3.78
N PHE A 149 -6.26 -6.93 2.79
CA PHE A 149 -6.85 -7.03 1.46
C PHE A 149 -7.01 -8.51 1.11
N GLU A 150 -8.19 -8.89 0.64
CA GLU A 150 -8.51 -10.27 0.28
C GLU A 150 -9.00 -10.35 -1.16
N MET A 151 -8.48 -11.33 -1.90
CA MET A 151 -8.88 -11.65 -3.27
C MET A 151 -9.17 -13.15 -3.36
N ILE A 152 -10.37 -13.48 -3.85
CA ILE A 152 -10.82 -14.86 -4.05
C ILE A 152 -11.00 -15.10 -5.54
N VAL A 153 -10.38 -16.15 -6.06
CA VAL A 153 -10.41 -16.51 -7.48
C VAL A 153 -10.52 -18.02 -7.67
N GLU A 154 -11.11 -18.43 -8.79
CA GLU A 154 -11.07 -19.83 -9.25
C GLU A 154 -9.91 -20.01 -10.23
N LEU A 155 -9.07 -21.03 -9.98
CA LEU A 155 -7.83 -21.33 -10.69
C LEU A 155 -7.75 -22.79 -11.15
#